data_AF-F0XVB7-F1
#
_entry.id   AF-F0XVB7-F1
#
_cell.length_a   1.000
_cell.length_b   1.000
_cell.length_c   1.000
_cell.angle_alpha   90.00
_cell.angle_beta   90.00
_cell.angle_gamma   90.00
#
_symmetry.space_group_name_H-M   'P 1'
#
loop_
_entity.id
_entity.type
_entity.pdbx_description
1 polymer ?
#
loop_
_entity_poly.entity_id
_entity_poly.type
_entity_poly.pdbx_seq_one_letter_code
_entity_poly.pdbx_strand_id
1 'polypeptide(L)'
;DELPAQIRDGKAFVGYAESPLAFAPTYKVDVGAAHYDTSPKRRVPAWTDRVLFSPDGLAPYEYDAVPAAAHSDHRPVFAKFAIMI
;
A
#
# COMPACT_ATOMS: atom_id res chain seq x y z
N ASP A 1 -6.27 9.18 -2.94
CA ASP A 1 -6.08 8.23 -1.84
C ASP A 1 -6.83 8.75 -0.61
N GLU A 2 -7.62 7.92 0.03
CA GLU A 2 -8.47 8.30 1.16
C GLU A 2 -7.76 8.12 2.50
N LEU A 3 -6.96 7.06 2.66
CA LEU A 3 -6.36 6.69 3.95
C LEU A 3 -5.52 7.83 4.56
N PRO A 4 -4.58 8.49 3.83
CA PRO A 4 -3.79 9.58 4.39
C PRO A 4 -4.66 10.76 4.86
N ALA A 5 -5.77 11.02 4.19
CA ALA A 5 -6.70 12.09 4.58
C ALA A 5 -7.42 11.73 5.88
N GLN A 6 -7.90 10.49 6.04
CA GLN A 6 -8.57 10.05 7.26
C GLN A 6 -7.60 10.00 8.47
N ILE A 7 -6.33 9.63 8.26
CA ILE A 7 -5.30 9.67 9.31
C ILE A 7 -5.02 11.12 9.73
N ARG A 8 -4.78 12.02 8.77
CA ARG A 8 -4.53 13.45 9.05
C ARG A 8 -5.71 14.10 9.78
N ASP A 9 -6.93 13.73 9.42
CA ASP A 9 -8.15 14.22 10.05
C ASP A 9 -8.41 13.57 11.43
N GLY A 10 -7.56 12.64 11.89
CA GLY A 10 -7.69 11.97 13.18
C GLY A 10 -8.84 10.95 13.25
N LYS A 11 -9.37 10.51 12.10
CA LYS A 11 -10.54 9.62 12.00
C LYS A 11 -10.17 8.14 11.94
N ALA A 12 -8.93 7.81 11.58
CA ALA A 12 -8.43 6.44 11.48
C ALA A 12 -6.96 6.35 11.86
N PHE A 13 -6.54 5.20 12.42
CA PHE A 13 -5.14 4.87 12.73
C PHE A 13 -4.35 5.96 13.47
N VAL A 14 -5.00 6.63 14.43
CA VAL A 14 -4.36 7.68 15.25
C VAL A 14 -3.14 7.11 15.97
N GLY A 15 -2.00 7.80 15.86
CA GLY A 15 -0.74 7.41 16.48
C GLY A 15 0.12 6.43 15.66
N TYR A 16 -0.39 5.92 14.53
CA TYR A 16 0.39 5.10 13.62
C TYR A 16 1.04 5.96 12.52
N ALA A 17 2.15 5.46 11.99
CA ALA A 17 2.85 6.02 10.84
C ALA A 17 2.80 5.07 9.65
N GLU A 18 2.97 5.63 8.46
CA GLU A 18 3.12 4.89 7.21
C GLU A 18 4.31 5.47 6.44
N SER A 19 5.11 4.61 5.81
CA SER A 19 6.22 5.07 4.98
C SER A 19 5.70 5.65 3.66
N PRO A 20 6.39 6.61 3.03
CA PRO A 20 5.94 7.18 1.76
C PRO A 20 5.70 6.10 0.69
N LEU A 21 4.57 6.20 -0.02
CA LEU A 21 4.29 5.31 -1.15
C LEU A 21 5.19 5.68 -2.34
N ALA A 22 6.20 4.86 -2.60
CA ALA A 22 7.10 4.99 -3.74
C ALA A 22 6.79 4.01 -4.89
N PHE A 23 5.68 3.28 -4.79
CA PHE A 23 5.25 2.25 -5.74
C PHE A 23 3.87 2.54 -6.33
N ALA A 24 3.57 1.93 -7.48
CA ALA A 24 2.32 2.13 -8.19
C ALA A 24 1.11 1.55 -7.42
N PRO A 25 -0.13 2.02 -7.67
CA PRO A 25 -1.33 1.45 -7.07
C PRO A 25 -1.38 -0.08 -7.23
N THR A 26 -1.73 -0.78 -6.17
CA THR A 26 -1.71 -2.25 -6.09
C THR A 26 -3.01 -2.89 -6.57
N TYR A 27 -4.08 -2.10 -6.65
CA TYR A 27 -5.43 -2.52 -7.06
C TYR A 27 -6.02 -1.49 -8.03
N LYS A 28 -6.97 -1.82 -8.91
CA LYS A 28 -7.27 -3.16 -9.42
C LYS A 28 -6.49 -3.39 -10.70
N VAL A 29 -5.71 -4.46 -10.75
CA VAL A 29 -4.92 -4.84 -11.91
C VAL A 29 -5.56 -6.05 -12.59
N ASP A 30 -5.46 -6.17 -13.91
CA ASP A 30 -5.88 -7.38 -14.60
C ASP A 30 -4.94 -8.55 -14.24
N VAL A 31 -5.51 -9.71 -13.91
CA VAL A 31 -4.73 -10.90 -13.52
C VAL A 31 -3.81 -11.30 -14.68
N GLY A 32 -2.53 -11.52 -14.37
CA GLY A 32 -1.50 -11.88 -15.33
C GLY A 32 -0.97 -10.73 -16.19
N ALA A 33 -1.46 -9.50 -16.04
CA ALA A 33 -1.09 -8.35 -16.86
C ALA A 33 -0.69 -7.13 -16.03
N ALA A 34 0.07 -6.20 -16.61
CA ALA A 34 0.48 -4.96 -15.93
C ALA A 34 -0.55 -3.82 -16.04
N HIS A 35 -1.64 -4.03 -16.78
CA HIS A 35 -2.66 -3.01 -17.03
C HIS A 35 -3.69 -2.97 -15.90
N TYR A 36 -4.17 -1.78 -15.57
CA TYR A 36 -5.26 -1.58 -14.61
C TYR A 36 -6.61 -1.92 -15.23
N ASP A 37 -7.55 -2.36 -14.37
CA ASP A 37 -8.90 -2.88 -14.65
C ASP A 37 -9.48 -2.53 -16.03
N THR A 38 -9.29 -3.43 -17.01
CA THR A 38 -9.86 -3.27 -18.36
C THR A 38 -11.31 -3.75 -18.45
N SER A 39 -11.89 -4.23 -17.34
CA SER A 39 -13.30 -4.60 -17.30
C SER A 39 -14.20 -3.37 -17.48
N PRO A 40 -15.49 -3.55 -17.84
CA PRO A 40 -16.42 -2.43 -18.02
C PRO A 40 -16.56 -1.52 -16.79
N LYS A 41 -16.27 -2.04 -15.59
CA LYS A 41 -16.34 -1.29 -14.33
C LYS A 41 -15.24 -0.22 -14.22
N ARG A 42 -14.08 -0.42 -14.87
CA ARG A 42 -12.95 0.51 -14.90
C ARG A 42 -12.66 1.14 -13.53
N ARG A 43 -12.42 0.31 -12.53
CA ARG A 43 -12.11 0.80 -11.19
C ARG A 43 -10.88 1.69 -11.24
N VAL A 44 -10.94 2.81 -10.51
CA VAL A 44 -9.81 3.72 -10.37
C VAL A 44 -8.67 2.97 -9.66
N PRO A 45 -7.42 3.02 -10.18
CA PRO A 45 -6.27 2.48 -9.48
C PRO A 45 -6.14 3.06 -8.07
N ALA A 46 -5.94 2.19 -7.08
CA ALA A 46 -5.90 2.52 -5.67
C ALA A 46 -4.83 1.69 -4.91
N TRP A 47 -4.29 2.28 -3.84
CA TRP A 47 -3.41 1.61 -2.89
C TRP A 47 -4.25 1.04 -1.74
N THR A 48 -4.85 -0.12 -1.97
CA THR A 48 -5.70 -0.80 -0.98
C THR A 48 -4.89 -1.64 0.02
N ASP A 49 -3.65 -1.96 -0.33
CA ASP A 49 -2.76 -2.85 0.43
C ASP A 49 -1.70 -2.00 1.13
N ARG A 50 -1.74 -1.95 2.48
CA ARG A 50 -1.03 -0.94 3.28
C ARG A 50 -0.33 -1.57 4.48
N VAL A 51 0.80 -1.00 4.90
CA VAL A 51 1.50 -1.40 6.12
C VAL A 51 1.76 -0.16 6.97
N LEU A 52 1.05 -0.08 8.09
CA LEU A 52 1.23 0.96 9.09
C LEU A 52 1.99 0.38 10.28
N PHE A 53 2.71 1.23 11.00
CA PHE A 53 3.55 0.85 12.13
C PHE A 53 3.47 1.87 13.25
N SER A 54 3.75 1.42 14.47
CA SER A 54 3.99 2.35 15.60
C SER A 54 5.36 3.00 15.41
N PRO A 55 5.48 4.34 15.45
CA PRO A 55 6.76 5.01 15.29
C PRO A 55 7.72 4.74 16.47
N ASP A 56 7.20 4.28 17.62
CA ASP A 56 7.99 3.95 18.79
C ASP A 56 8.68 2.58 18.61
N GLY A 57 10.02 2.58 18.55
CA GLY A 57 10.82 1.36 18.51
C GLY A 57 10.98 0.70 17.15
N LEU A 58 10.44 1.30 16.07
CA LEU A 58 10.59 0.78 14.71
C LEU A 58 11.14 1.84 13.75
N ALA A 59 12.20 1.49 13.04
CA ALA A 59 12.76 2.29 11.95
C ALA A 59 12.48 1.62 10.61
N PRO A 60 11.54 2.12 9.78
CA PRO A 60 11.32 1.59 8.44
C PRO A 60 12.52 1.85 7.54
N TYR A 61 12.86 0.89 6.68
CA TYR A 61 13.91 1.08 5.67
C TYR A 61 13.53 0.57 4.28
N GLU A 62 12.42 -0.13 4.13
CA GLU A 62 11.91 -0.56 2.82
C GLU A 62 10.39 -0.67 2.87
N TYR A 63 9.72 -0.15 1.85
CA TYR A 63 8.27 -0.25 1.68
C TYR A 63 7.94 -0.25 0.20
N ASP A 64 7.54 -1.39 -0.35
CA ASP A 64 7.36 -1.57 -1.79
C ASP A 64 6.29 -2.64 -2.11
N ALA A 65 5.90 -2.70 -3.38
CA ALA A 65 5.08 -3.75 -3.95
C ALA A 65 5.93 -4.77 -4.73
N VAL A 66 5.31 -5.88 -5.13
CA VAL A 66 5.92 -6.90 -5.99
C VAL A 66 5.16 -6.99 -7.32
N PRO A 67 5.45 -6.11 -8.31
CA PRO A 67 4.72 -6.08 -9.59
C PRO A 67 4.83 -7.37 -10.41
N ALA A 68 5.92 -8.13 -10.23
CA ALA A 68 6.12 -9.39 -10.93
C ALA A 68 5.16 -10.50 -10.46
N ALA A 69 4.64 -10.42 -9.23
CA ALA A 69 3.64 -11.35 -8.72
C ALA A 69 2.26 -10.96 -9.27
N ALA A 70 1.84 -11.61 -10.36
CA ALA A 70 0.65 -11.27 -11.15
C ALA A 70 -0.48 -12.30 -11.09
N HIS A 71 -0.47 -13.19 -10.09
CA HIS A 71 -1.49 -14.24 -9.94
C HIS A 71 -2.81 -13.74 -9.32
N SER A 72 -2.86 -12.48 -8.88
CA SER A 72 -4.01 -11.83 -8.26
C SER A 72 -4.29 -10.47 -8.94
N ASP A 73 -5.48 -9.92 -8.75
CA ASP A 73 -5.83 -8.55 -9.15
C ASP A 73 -5.29 -7.48 -8.17
N HIS A 74 -4.61 -7.94 -7.11
CA HIS A 74 -3.77 -7.17 -6.20
C HIS A 74 -2.29 -7.47 -6.40
N ARG A 75 -1.44 -6.46 -6.19
CA ARG A 75 0.02 -6.63 -6.11
C ARG A 75 0.44 -6.77 -4.64
N PRO A 76 1.15 -7.85 -4.26
CA PRO A 76 1.64 -8.00 -2.89
C PRO A 76 2.46 -6.79 -2.46
N VAL A 77 2.27 -6.36 -1.22
CA VAL A 77 3.00 -5.26 -0.58
C VAL A 77 3.79 -5.80 0.59
N PHE A 78 5.00 -5.28 0.80
CA PHE A 78 5.83 -5.62 1.94
C PHE A 78 6.46 -4.36 2.54
N ALA A 79 6.74 -4.40 3.84
CA ALA A 79 7.53 -3.40 4.52
C ALA A 79 8.57 -4.07 5.41
N LYS A 80 9.74 -3.45 5.56
CA LYS A 80 10.82 -3.93 6.42
C LYS A 80 11.21 -2.86 7.42
N PHE A 81 11.45 -3.30 8.65
CA PHE A 81 11.74 -2.46 9.81
C PHE A 81 12.96 -2.98 10.54
N ALA A 82 13.78 -2.07 11.04
CA ALA A 82 14.73 -2.37 12.10
C ALA A 82 14.04 -2.12 13.44
N ILE A 83 14.20 -3.06 14.37
CA ILE A 83 13.72 -2.89 15.74
C ILE A 83 14.78 -2.11 16.51
N MET A 84 14.38 -0.96 17.04
CA MET A 84 15.22 -0.10 17.87
C MET A 84 15.05 -0.57 19.31
N ILE A 85 16.09 -1.21 19.86
CA ILE A 85 16.17 -1.68 21.26
C ILE A 85 16.83 -0.61 22.12
#